data_AF-A0A0V0T0R1-F1
#
_entry.id   AF-A0A0V0T0R1-F1
#
_cell.length_a   1.000
_cell.length_b   1.000
_cell.length_c   1.000
_cell.angle_alpha   90.00
_cell.angle_beta   90.00
_cell.angle_gamma   90.00
#
_symmetry.space_group_name_H-M   'P 1'
#
loop_
_entity.id
_entity.type
_entity.pdbx_description
1 polymer ?
#
loop_
_entity_poly.entity_id
_entity_poly.type
_entity_poly.pdbx_seq_one_letter_code
_entity_poly.pdbx_strand_id
1 'polypeptide(L)'
;MSCAFSKLVNCSWMSLYIPKLDATCVLAAKAIRHEDVLHIKQAYCSMESCVAACFRLLPSCNLIKYSPLAKVCNLYYENATRHILQPIDQIGQSMHLLLHSCHK
;
A
#
# COMPACT_ATOMS: atom_id res chain seq x y z
N MET A 1 -21.58 3.30 -6.63
CA MET A 1 -20.97 3.75 -5.37
C MET A 1 -19.98 4.83 -5.72
N SER A 2 -20.36 6.08 -5.47
CA SER A 2 -19.78 7.27 -6.09
C SER A 2 -18.65 7.82 -5.22
N CYS A 3 -17.45 7.90 -5.78
CA CYS A 3 -16.35 8.67 -5.19
C CYS A 3 -16.62 10.14 -5.49
N ALA A 4 -16.91 10.94 -4.46
CA ALA A 4 -17.07 12.38 -4.57
C ALA A 4 -15.81 13.08 -4.05
N PHE A 5 -14.84 13.32 -4.92
CA PHE A 5 -13.96 14.50 -4.88
C PHE A 5 -13.39 14.69 -6.29
N SER A 6 -13.62 15.88 -6.83
CA SER A 6 -13.62 16.20 -8.25
C SER A 6 -12.25 16.13 -8.93
N LYS A 7 -12.28 15.78 -10.23
CA LYS A 7 -11.23 15.81 -11.28
C LYS A 7 -10.34 14.55 -11.37
N LEU A 8 -10.66 13.70 -12.34
CA LEU A 8 -9.78 12.78 -13.09
C LEU A 8 -8.39 12.53 -12.48
N VAL A 9 -8.32 11.69 -11.46
CA VAL A 9 -7.08 11.00 -11.06
C VAL A 9 -7.36 9.53 -11.23
N ASN A 10 -6.49 8.83 -11.96
CA ASN A 10 -6.53 7.38 -12.06
C ASN A 10 -6.69 6.79 -10.64
N CYS A 11 -7.84 6.17 -10.30
CA CYS A 11 -8.19 5.70 -8.96
C CYS A 11 -7.22 4.67 -8.37
N SER A 12 -6.13 4.35 -9.08
CA SER A 12 -5.03 3.54 -8.59
C SER A 12 -4.13 4.25 -7.58
N TRP A 13 -4.33 5.53 -7.24
CA TRP A 13 -3.45 6.26 -6.32
C TRP A 13 -4.25 6.87 -5.17
N MET A 14 -3.72 6.78 -3.94
CA MET A 14 -4.25 7.45 -2.75
C MET A 14 -3.14 8.19 -2.01
N SER A 15 -3.48 9.29 -1.36
CA SER A 15 -2.60 10.00 -0.44
C SER A 15 -3.15 9.90 0.97
N LEU A 16 -2.30 9.56 1.93
CA LEU A 16 -2.67 9.38 3.33
C LEU A 16 -1.69 10.11 4.23
N TYR A 17 -2.21 10.97 5.12
CA TYR A 17 -1.40 11.58 6.16
C TYR A 17 -1.04 10.55 7.23
N ILE A 18 0.24 10.47 7.59
CA ILE A 18 0.79 9.50 8.54
C ILE A 18 1.31 10.26 9.77
N PRO A 19 0.54 10.32 10.87
CA PRO A 19 0.94 11.08 12.06
C PRO A 19 2.28 10.63 12.66
N LYS A 20 2.63 9.35 12.53
CA LYS A 20 3.91 8.79 13.04
C LYS A 20 5.14 9.23 12.26
N LEU A 21 4.96 9.76 11.05
CA LEU A 21 6.03 10.26 10.20
C LEU A 21 5.97 11.79 10.00
N ASP A 22 4.85 12.40 10.41
CA ASP A 22 4.54 13.80 10.12
C ASP A 22 4.68 14.08 8.61
N ALA A 23 4.09 13.21 7.80
CA ALA A 23 4.25 13.20 6.35
C ALA A 23 2.99 12.65 5.67
N THR A 24 2.71 13.14 4.47
CA THR A 24 1.72 12.58 3.55
C THR A 24 2.38 11.56 2.65
N CYS A 25 1.93 10.30 2.73
CA CYS A 25 2.42 9.21 1.92
C CYS A 25 1.49 8.94 0.74
N VAL A 26 2.08 8.74 -0.43
CA VAL A 26 1.41 8.34 -1.66
C VAL A 26 1.51 6.83 -1.81
N LEU A 27 0.35 6.20 -1.92
CA LEU A 27 0.18 4.76 -2.09
C LEU A 27 -0.47 4.51 -3.45
N ALA A 28 -0.03 3.49 -4.15
CA ALA A 28 -0.65 3.05 -5.38
C ALA A 28 -1.27 1.66 -5.21
N ALA A 29 -2.52 1.46 -5.61
CA ALA A 29 -3.12 0.15 -5.72
C ALA A 29 -2.30 -0.70 -6.69
N LYS A 30 -1.81 -1.85 -6.20
CA LYS A 30 -1.01 -2.78 -6.98
C LYS A 30 -1.41 -4.21 -6.63
N ALA A 31 -1.62 -5.04 -7.64
CA ALA A 31 -1.90 -6.45 -7.43
C ALA A 31 -0.65 -7.19 -6.93
N ILE A 32 -0.79 -7.98 -5.86
CA ILE A 32 0.30 -8.80 -5.34
C ILE A 32 0.30 -10.16 -6.05
N ARG A 33 1.33 -10.42 -6.84
CA ARG A 33 1.64 -11.78 -7.31
C ARG A 33 2.56 -12.44 -6.30
N HIS A 34 2.08 -13.46 -5.61
CA HIS A 34 2.83 -14.17 -4.56
C HIS A 34 4.15 -14.79 -5.05
N GLU A 35 4.31 -14.95 -6.37
CA GLU A 35 5.52 -15.45 -7.03
C GLU A 35 6.66 -14.42 -7.04
N ASP A 36 6.35 -13.13 -7.02
CA ASP A 36 7.30 -12.02 -7.19
C ASP A 36 7.53 -11.23 -5.89
N VAL A 37 6.91 -11.63 -4.77
CA VAL A 37 6.97 -10.91 -3.49
C VAL A 37 7.48 -11.77 -2.33
N LEU A 38 8.30 -11.16 -1.49
CA LEU A 38 8.78 -11.76 -0.25
C LEU A 38 8.01 -11.20 0.93
N HIS A 39 7.35 -12.06 1.70
CA HIS A 39 6.68 -11.65 2.93
C HIS A 39 7.71 -11.34 4.01
N ILE A 40 7.63 -10.14 4.58
CA ILE A 40 8.57 -9.66 5.61
C ILE A 40 7.96 -9.88 6.99
N LYS A 41 6.76 -9.33 7.21
CA LYS A 41 6.14 -9.28 8.53
C LYS A 41 4.65 -9.06 8.43
N GLN A 42 3.91 -9.76 9.29
CA GLN A 42 2.51 -9.47 9.61
C GLN A 42 2.43 -8.69 10.92
N ALA A 43 1.59 -7.65 10.95
CA ALA A 43 1.31 -6.84 12.12
C ALA A 43 -0.19 -6.56 12.24
N TYR A 44 -0.67 -6.40 13.47
CA TYR A 44 -2.03 -5.98 13.77
C TYR A 44 -2.01 -4.49 14.13
N CYS A 45 -2.35 -3.62 13.19
CA CYS A 45 -2.22 -2.18 13.34
C CYS A 45 -3.19 -1.40 12.44
N SER A 46 -3.26 -0.08 12.61
CA SER A 46 -3.99 0.79 11.69
C SER A 46 -3.25 0.95 10.36
N MET A 47 -3.96 1.38 9.32
CA MET A 47 -3.37 1.64 8.01
C MET A 47 -2.19 2.61 8.08
N GLU A 48 -2.30 3.68 8.86
CA GLU A 48 -1.25 4.67 9.02
C GLU A 48 -0.01 4.09 9.70
N SER A 49 -0.24 3.26 10.73
CA SER A 49 0.85 2.56 11.43
C SER A 49 1.53 1.52 10.54
N CYS A 50 0.78 0.88 9.65
CA CYS A 50 1.29 -0.07 8.67
C CYS A 50 2.21 0.63 7.66
N VAL A 51 1.78 1.77 7.11
CA VAL A 51 2.60 2.60 6.21
C VAL A 51 3.86 3.10 6.92
N ALA A 52 3.73 3.58 8.16
CA ALA A 52 4.89 4.02 8.95
C ALA A 52 5.91 2.89 9.18
N ALA A 53 5.44 1.66 9.41
CA ALA A 53 6.31 0.50 9.59
C ALA A 53 7.04 0.12 8.29
N CYS A 54 6.34 0.12 7.15
CA CYS A 54 6.95 -0.15 5.85
C CYS A 54 8.00 0.91 5.48
N PHE A 55 7.67 2.20 5.66
CA PHE A 55 8.57 3.31 5.37
C PHE A 55 9.89 3.22 6.15
N ARG A 56 9.84 2.82 7.43
CA ARG A 56 11.04 2.60 8.26
C ARG A 56 11.90 1.41 7.83
N LEU A 57 11.32 0.50 7.04
CA LEU A 57 11.99 -0.69 6.52
C LEU A 57 12.45 -0.50 5.06
N LEU A 58 12.29 0.69 4.47
CA LEU A 58 12.84 0.98 3.15
C LEU A 58 14.37 0.82 3.14
N PRO A 59 14.97 0.26 2.06
CA PRO A 59 14.34 -0.16 0.79
C PRO A 59 13.72 -1.57 0.85
N SER A 60 13.85 -2.27 1.97
CA SER A 60 13.41 -3.66 2.14
C SER A 60 11.89 -3.84 2.20
N CYS A 61 11.07 -2.78 2.33
CA CYS A 61 9.62 -2.87 2.23
C CYS A 61 9.08 -1.83 1.24
N ASN A 62 8.34 -2.28 0.23
CA ASN A 62 7.73 -1.39 -0.76
C ASN A 62 6.25 -1.69 -1.01
N LEU A 63 5.73 -2.80 -0.49
CA LEU A 63 4.38 -3.27 -0.78
C LEU A 63 3.67 -3.70 0.52
N ILE A 64 2.39 -3.38 0.59
CA ILE A 64 1.55 -3.49 1.78
C ILE A 64 0.24 -4.18 1.40
N LYS A 65 -0.16 -5.18 2.18
CA LYS A 65 -1.52 -5.73 2.14
C LYS A 65 -2.23 -5.42 3.45
N TYR A 66 -3.23 -4.57 3.38
CA TYR A 66 -4.01 -4.16 4.54
C TYR A 66 -5.44 -4.69 4.46
N SER A 67 -5.89 -5.38 5.49
CA SER A 67 -7.29 -5.78 5.67
C SER A 67 -7.94 -4.88 6.71
N PRO A 68 -8.86 -3.97 6.32
CA PRO A 68 -9.57 -3.10 7.27
C PRO A 68 -10.40 -3.88 8.29
N LEU A 69 -11.04 -4.96 7.85
CA LEU A 69 -11.91 -5.78 8.69
C LEU A 69 -11.14 -6.51 9.78
N ALA A 70 -9.99 -7.10 9.40
CA ALA A 70 -9.15 -7.82 10.35
C ALA A 70 -8.14 -6.91 11.09
N LYS A 71 -7.98 -5.65 10.65
CA LYS A 71 -6.89 -4.73 11.05
C LYS A 71 -5.51 -5.39 10.94
N VAL A 72 -5.34 -6.21 9.90
CA VAL A 72 -4.11 -6.94 9.62
C VAL A 72 -3.36 -6.24 8.50
N CYS A 73 -2.10 -5.96 8.75
CA CYS A 73 -1.12 -5.42 7.83
C CYS A 73 -0.07 -6.49 7.54
N ASN A 74 0.14 -6.83 6.27
CA ASN A 74 1.26 -7.65 5.83
C ASN A 74 2.18 -6.79 4.98
N LEU A 75 3.47 -6.83 5.30
CA LEU A 75 4.53 -6.11 4.63
C LEU A 75 5.27 -7.05 3.69
N TYR A 76 5.52 -6.58 2.47
CA TYR A 76 6.21 -7.33 1.43
C TYR A 76 7.34 -6.51 0.81
N TYR A 77 8.34 -7.26 0.34
CA TYR A 77 9.36 -6.77 -0.57
C TYR A 77 9.06 -7.29 -1.96
N GLU A 78 9.04 -6.40 -2.94
CA GLU A 78 8.91 -6.73 -4.36
C GLU A 78 10.11 -6.15 -5.11
N ASN A 79 10.78 -6.94 -5.93
CA ASN A 79 11.88 -6.42 -6.73
C ASN A 79 11.30 -5.56 -7.87
N ALA A 80 11.62 -4.27 -7.89
CA ALA A 80 10.96 -3.25 -8.73
C ALA A 80 11.11 -3.43 -10.26
N THR A 81 11.67 -4.55 -10.73
CA THR A 81 11.97 -4.82 -12.15
C THR A 81 10.75 -5.17 -13.00
N ARG A 82 9.55 -5.32 -12.43
CA ARG A 82 8.32 -5.62 -13.18
C ARG A 82 7.24 -4.58 -12.91
N HIS A 83 7.24 -3.51 -13.71
CA HIS A 83 6.11 -2.59 -13.82
C HIS A 83 4.95 -3.26 -14.56
N ILE A 84 4.28 -4.20 -13.89
CA ILE A 84 3.05 -4.79 -14.42
C ILE A 84 1.89 -3.96 -13.88
N LEU A 85 1.52 -2.93 -14.65
CA LEU A 85 0.24 -2.23 -14.54
C LEU A 85 -0.86 -3.14 -15.13
N GLN A 86 -1.19 -4.23 -14.44
CA GLN A 86 -2.38 -5.01 -14.79
C GLN A 86 -3.62 -4.43 -14.09
N PRO A 87 -4.79 -4.48 -14.74
CA PRO A 87 -6.04 -4.00 -14.17
C PRO A 87 -6.34 -4.67 -12.83
N ILE A 88 -6.89 -3.88 -11.92
CA ILE A 88 -7.25 -4.28 -10.56
C ILE A 88 -8.54 -5.12 -10.64
N ASP A 89 -8.40 -6.42 -10.85
CA ASP A 89 -9.49 -7.35 -10.54
C ASP A 89 -9.55 -7.48 -9.01
N GLN A 90 -10.72 -7.19 -8.43
CA GLN A 90 -10.97 -7.11 -6.99
C GLN A 90 -10.26 -8.23 -6.20
N ILE A 91 -9.17 -7.88 -5.51
CA ILE A 91 -8.39 -8.83 -4.71
C ILE A 91 -9.00 -8.98 -3.31
N GLY A 92 -10.21 -9.53 -3.26
CA GLY A 92 -10.91 -9.83 -2.00
C GLY A 92 -11.14 -8.61 -1.08
N GLN A 93 -11.32 -8.87 0.22
CA GLN A 93 -11.58 -7.83 1.25
C GLN A 93 -10.32 -7.06 1.70
N SER A 94 -9.16 -7.32 1.09
CA SER A 94 -7.87 -6.74 1.49
C SER A 94 -7.34 -5.79 0.42
N MET A 95 -6.92 -4.59 0.82
CA MET A 95 -6.30 -3.61 -0.08
C MET A 95 -4.81 -3.92 -0.25
N HIS A 96 -4.36 -3.99 -1.50
CA HIS A 96 -2.97 -4.23 -1.86
C HIS A 96 -2.38 -2.93 -2.41
N LEU A 97 -1.37 -2.40 -1.74
CA LEU A 97 -0.91 -1.02 -1.88
C LEU A 97 0.62 -0.99 -1.95
N LEU A 98 1.16 -0.38 -2.99
CA LEU A 98 2.56 -0.05 -3.15
C LEU A 98 2.84 1.30 -2.48
N LEU A 99 3.87 1.37 -1.64
CA LEU A 99 4.35 2.63 -1.07
C LEU A 99 5.25 3.33 -2.09
N HIS A 100 4.76 4.43 -2.66
CA HIS A 100 5.46 5.16 -3.70
C HIS A 100 6.43 6.19 -3.11
N SER A 101 5.94 7.09 -2.27
CA SER A 101 6.74 8.14 -1.63
C SER A 101 6.05 8.70 -0.39
N CYS A 102 6.81 9.37 0.48
CA CYS A 102 6.25 10.16 1.58
C CYS A 102 6.90 11.54 1.59
N HIS A 103 6.09 12.58 1.73
CA HIS A 103 6.49 13.98 1.70
C HIS A 103 5.98 14.69 2.95
N LYS A 104 6.80 15.58 3.52
CA LYS A 104 6.39 16.46 4.62
C LYS A 104 5.62 17.66 4.08
#